data_AF-A0A8T2EWM2-F1
#
_entry.id   AF-A0A8T2EWM2-F1
#
_cell.length_a   1.000
_cell.length_b   1.000
_cell.length_c   1.000
_cell.angle_alpha   90.00
_cell.angle_beta   90.00
_cell.angle_gamma   90.00
#
_symmetry.space_group_name_H-M   'P 1'
#
loop_
_entity.id
_entity.type
_entity.pdbx_description
1 polymer ?
#
loop_
_entity_poly.entity_id
_entity_poly.type
_entity_poly.pdbx_seq_one_letter_code
_entity_poly.pdbx_strand_id
1 'polypeptide(L)'
;MEEETGKEPNRAELFIVSRTKSDESLLCNEARFTLDKLSQVMTQNIQDEASKTSTESRPYDAFEQVFGYEPSGRVRCMGRGVTPSKYLLNHESMTSNTEILEMKTRLKGLEEKLDIVTDALLVLVKSKSQFQVTASATTGNKKVKTDLHQSSSINSDQENGILRTGI
;
A
#
# COMPACT_ATOMS: atom_id res chain seq x y z
N MET A 1 -8.74 12.17 0.59
CA MET A 1 -8.76 12.70 -0.78
C MET A 1 -8.91 14.21 -0.60
N GLU A 2 -7.84 14.96 -0.82
CA GLU A 2 -7.87 16.43 -0.65
C GLU A 2 -8.47 17.01 -1.93
N GLU A 3 -9.62 17.65 -1.80
CA GLU A 3 -10.29 18.32 -2.90
C GLU A 3 -9.49 19.60 -3.20
N GLU A 4 -8.67 19.57 -4.26
CA GLU A 4 -7.77 20.66 -4.66
C GLU A 4 -8.58 21.78 -5.32
N THR A 5 -9.45 22.42 -4.53
CA THR A 5 -10.28 23.56 -4.94
C THR A 5 -9.48 24.86 -5.07
N GLY A 6 -8.16 24.83 -4.81
CA GLY A 6 -7.26 25.99 -4.83
C GLY A 6 -7.60 27.07 -3.79
N LYS A 7 -8.66 26.87 -3.00
CA LYS A 7 -9.12 27.78 -1.97
C LYS A 7 -8.46 27.41 -0.65
N GLU A 8 -7.86 28.40 0.02
CA GLU A 8 -7.27 28.19 1.33
C GLU A 8 -8.36 27.79 2.35
N PRO A 9 -8.21 26.66 3.06
CA PRO A 9 -9.18 26.23 4.06
C PRO A 9 -9.27 27.23 5.21
N ASN A 10 -10.48 27.51 5.66
CA ASN A 10 -10.68 28.36 6.83
C ASN A 10 -10.31 27.61 8.14
N ARG A 11 -10.12 28.35 9.24
CA ARG A 11 -9.70 27.79 10.53
C ARG A 11 -10.65 26.73 11.07
N ALA A 12 -11.94 26.91 10.83
CA ALA A 12 -12.97 25.98 11.26
C ALA A 12 -12.91 24.68 10.42
N GLU A 13 -12.80 24.75 9.09
CA GLU A 13 -12.54 23.60 8.22
C GLU A 13 -11.28 22.84 8.65
N LEU A 14 -10.20 23.57 8.93
CA LEU A 14 -8.95 22.98 9.40
C LEU A 14 -9.15 22.23 10.72
N PHE A 15 -9.97 22.74 11.64
CA PHE A 15 -10.32 22.04 12.87
C PHE A 15 -11.09 20.74 12.59
N ILE A 16 -12.10 20.77 11.71
CA ILE A 16 -12.89 19.59 11.32
C ILE A 16 -11.96 18.49 10.80
N VAL A 17 -11.13 18.82 9.81
CA VAL A 17 -10.15 17.88 9.23
C VAL A 17 -9.16 17.38 10.29
N SER A 18 -8.98 18.06 11.42
CA SER A 18 -8.03 17.61 12.48
C SER A 18 -8.59 16.48 13.28
N ARG A 19 -9.90 16.51 13.41
CA ARG A 19 -10.65 15.66 14.31
C ARG A 19 -11.37 14.55 13.57
N THR A 20 -11.29 14.53 12.25
CA THR A 20 -11.81 13.50 11.36
C THR A 20 -10.64 12.67 10.81
N LYS A 21 -10.73 11.35 10.93
CA LYS A 21 -9.77 10.38 10.36
C LYS A 21 -10.06 10.16 8.87
N SER A 22 -9.21 9.39 8.21
CA SER A 22 -9.39 9.00 6.80
C SER A 22 -10.62 8.13 6.53
N ASP A 23 -11.14 7.45 7.56
CA ASP A 23 -12.37 6.65 7.52
C ASP A 23 -13.63 7.48 7.88
N GLU A 24 -13.50 8.81 7.91
CA GLU A 24 -14.54 9.77 8.33
C GLU A 24 -14.98 9.63 9.80
N SER A 25 -14.35 8.73 10.57
CA SER A 25 -14.61 8.62 12.00
C SER A 25 -13.95 9.76 12.77
N LEU A 26 -14.60 10.20 13.84
CA LEU A 26 -14.03 11.23 14.71
C LEU A 26 -12.97 10.63 15.64
N LEU A 27 -11.95 11.43 15.97
CA LEU A 27 -10.87 11.02 16.86
C LEU A 27 -11.36 10.74 18.29
N CYS A 28 -12.34 11.49 18.79
CA CYS A 28 -12.89 11.33 20.13
C CYS A 28 -14.32 11.88 20.26
N ASN A 29 -15.02 11.52 21.33
CA ASN A 29 -16.39 11.99 21.59
C ASN A 29 -16.47 13.51 21.81
N GLU A 30 -15.47 14.11 22.45
CA GLU A 30 -15.39 15.57 22.65
C GLU A 30 -15.34 16.33 21.32
N ALA A 31 -14.64 15.76 20.32
CA ALA A 31 -14.60 16.33 18.99
C ALA A 31 -15.98 16.36 18.33
N ARG A 32 -16.86 15.41 18.67
CA ARG A 32 -18.22 15.37 18.12
C ARG A 32 -19.03 16.59 18.54
N PHE A 33 -19.08 16.88 19.84
CA PHE A 33 -19.83 18.03 20.36
C PHE A 33 -19.34 19.36 19.79
N THR A 34 -18.02 19.52 19.71
CA THR A 34 -17.41 20.74 19.16
C THR A 34 -17.64 20.86 17.65
N LEU A 35 -17.61 19.74 16.91
CA LEU A 35 -17.89 19.70 15.48
C LEU A 35 -19.35 20.03 15.15
N ASP A 36 -20.30 19.51 15.92
CA ASP A 36 -21.73 19.77 15.74
C ASP A 36 -22.02 21.27 15.93
N LYS A 37 -21.46 21.87 17.00
CA LYS A 37 -21.59 23.30 17.27
C LYS A 37 -20.94 24.15 16.16
N LEU A 38 -19.78 23.73 15.66
CA LEU A 38 -19.07 24.43 14.59
C LEU A 38 -19.82 24.38 13.27
N SER A 39 -20.34 23.21 12.90
CA SER A 39 -21.17 23.03 11.70
C SER A 39 -22.45 23.86 11.75
N GLN A 40 -23.09 23.93 12.93
CA GLN A 40 -24.28 24.77 13.15
C GLN A 40 -23.96 26.26 12.91
N VAL A 41 -22.88 26.76 13.51
CA VAL A 41 -22.46 28.17 13.36
C VAL A 41 -22.07 28.48 11.92
N MET A 42 -21.36 27.58 11.24
CA MET A 42 -21.03 27.75 9.82
C MET A 42 -22.28 27.91 8.96
N THR A 43 -23.28 27.05 9.17
CA THR A 43 -24.54 27.10 8.42
C THR A 43 -25.30 28.39 8.69
N GLN A 44 -25.35 28.83 9.96
CA GLN A 44 -26.00 30.09 10.33
C GLN A 44 -25.28 31.30 9.72
N ASN A 45 -23.94 31.33 9.77
CA ASN A 45 -23.16 32.40 9.16
C ASN A 45 -23.44 32.51 7.66
N ILE A 46 -23.53 31.39 6.92
CA ILE A 46 -23.86 31.41 5.49
C ILE A 46 -25.25 32.01 5.24
N GLN A 47 -26.24 31.68 6.08
CA GLN A 47 -27.60 32.22 5.98
C GLN A 47 -27.66 33.73 6.30
N ASP A 48 -26.89 34.15 7.31
CA ASP A 48 -26.78 35.55 7.72
C ASP A 48 -26.12 36.41 6.64
N GLU A 49 -25.04 35.93 6.01
CA GLU A 49 -24.37 36.61 4.90
C GLU A 49 -25.27 36.71 3.65
N ALA A 50 -26.12 35.70 3.41
CA ALA A 50 -27.11 35.74 2.32
C ALA A 50 -28.26 36.73 2.59
N SER A 51 -28.50 37.12 3.85
CA SER A 51 -29.64 37.95 4.25
C SER A 51 -29.31 39.40 4.62
N LYS A 52 -28.03 39.76 4.83
CA LYS A 52 -27.64 41.09 5.35
C LYS A 52 -27.07 42.03 4.25
N THR A 53 -27.57 43.27 4.23
CA THR A 53 -27.08 44.42 3.43
C THR A 53 -26.37 45.49 4.30
N SER A 54 -26.06 45.22 5.56
CA SER A 54 -25.57 46.22 6.53
C SER A 54 -24.41 45.66 7.32
N THR A 55 -23.17 46.14 7.09
CA THR A 55 -22.53 47.20 7.88
C THR A 55 -22.94 47.14 9.36
N GLU A 56 -22.32 46.26 10.15
CA GLU A 56 -21.85 46.57 11.52
C GLU A 56 -21.27 45.33 12.23
N SER A 57 -20.10 45.54 12.84
CA SER A 57 -19.23 44.59 13.55
C SER A 57 -18.55 43.52 12.69
N ARG A 58 -17.24 43.35 12.94
CA ARG A 58 -16.38 42.33 12.34
C ARG A 58 -17.05 40.96 12.52
N PRO A 59 -17.36 40.20 11.45
CA PRO A 59 -17.92 38.87 11.61
C PRO A 59 -16.86 38.01 12.29
N TYR A 60 -17.14 37.58 13.52
CA TYR A 60 -16.37 36.54 14.17
C TYR A 60 -16.43 35.30 13.27
N ASP A 61 -15.26 34.75 12.89
CA ASP A 61 -15.26 33.51 12.12
C ASP A 61 -15.93 32.39 12.94
N ALA A 62 -16.47 31.37 12.27
CA ALA A 62 -17.23 30.32 12.95
C ALA A 62 -16.43 29.65 14.09
N PHE A 63 -15.09 29.59 13.95
CA PHE A 63 -14.22 29.04 14.97
C PHE A 63 -14.17 29.94 16.22
N GLU A 64 -14.07 31.25 16.04
CA GLU A 64 -14.03 32.21 17.15
C GLU A 64 -15.36 32.26 17.91
N GLN A 65 -16.48 32.08 17.20
CA GLN A 65 -17.80 31.97 17.85
C GLN A 65 -17.93 30.72 18.73
N VAL A 66 -17.28 29.61 18.35
CA VAL A 66 -17.34 28.35 19.12
C VAL A 66 -16.33 28.33 20.27
N PHE A 67 -15.09 28.75 20.01
CA PHE A 67 -13.96 28.63 20.94
C PHE A 67 -13.58 29.93 21.66
N GLY A 68 -14.23 31.04 21.32
CA GLY A 68 -13.89 32.38 21.77
C GLY A 68 -12.63 32.94 21.11
N TYR A 69 -12.40 34.23 21.37
CA TYR A 69 -11.24 34.99 20.91
C TYR A 69 -9.93 34.25 21.18
N GLU A 70 -9.07 34.22 20.17
CA GLU A 70 -7.76 33.61 20.23
C GLU A 70 -6.68 34.68 20.46
N PRO A 71 -5.89 34.61 21.54
CA PRO A 71 -4.85 35.60 21.81
C PRO A 71 -3.74 35.57 20.77
N SER A 72 -3.20 36.74 20.43
CA SER A 72 -2.02 36.86 19.56
C SER A 72 -0.86 35.99 20.08
N GLY A 73 -0.24 35.21 19.19
CA GLY A 73 0.89 34.33 19.50
C GLY A 73 0.53 32.92 20.00
N ARG A 74 -0.75 32.63 20.27
CA ARG A 74 -1.24 31.27 20.56
C ARG A 74 -2.29 30.90 19.52
N VAL A 75 -1.96 29.99 18.62
CA VAL A 75 -2.92 29.50 17.63
C VAL A 75 -3.17 28.02 17.89
N ARG A 76 -4.39 27.67 18.33
CA ARG A 76 -4.88 26.32 18.60
C ARG A 76 -4.78 25.40 17.37
N CYS A 77 -4.74 26.00 16.18
CA CYS A 77 -4.63 25.32 14.89
C CYS A 77 -3.20 25.25 14.33
N MET A 78 -2.19 25.81 15.01
CA MET A 78 -0.78 25.70 14.58
C MET A 78 -0.19 24.35 15.01
N GLY A 79 0.57 23.72 14.11
CA GLY A 79 1.17 22.41 14.32
C GLY A 79 0.82 21.35 13.28
N ARG A 80 0.07 21.72 12.22
CA ARG A 80 -0.28 20.84 11.09
C ARG A 80 0.76 20.83 9.98
N GLY A 81 2.03 20.81 10.35
CA GLY A 81 3.02 20.24 9.45
C GLY A 81 2.73 18.75 9.28
N VAL A 82 3.05 18.18 8.13
CA VAL A 82 3.13 16.72 7.97
C VAL A 82 3.98 16.17 9.12
N THR A 83 3.38 15.32 9.95
CA THR A 83 4.12 14.64 11.01
C THR A 83 5.25 13.86 10.35
N PRO A 84 6.52 13.97 10.80
CA PRO A 84 7.66 13.32 10.17
C PRO A 84 7.45 11.83 9.84
N SER A 85 6.65 11.13 10.64
CA SER A 85 6.27 9.73 10.41
C SER A 85 5.52 9.46 9.10
N LYS A 86 4.82 10.44 8.53
CA LYS A 86 4.12 10.28 7.24
C LYS A 86 5.04 10.29 6.03
N TYR A 87 6.27 10.80 6.15
CA TYR A 87 7.25 10.76 5.07
C TYR A 87 7.81 9.34 4.86
N LEU A 88 7.89 8.54 5.93
CA LEU A 88 8.53 7.23 5.89
C LEU A 88 7.65 6.15 5.26
N LEU A 89 6.33 6.26 5.39
CA LEU A 89 5.37 5.30 4.81
C LEU A 89 5.41 5.29 3.27
N ASN A 90 5.69 6.43 2.64
CA ASN A 90 5.79 6.52 1.19
C ASN A 90 7.08 5.90 0.63
N HIS A 91 8.14 5.80 1.43
CA HIS A 91 9.41 5.25 0.96
C HIS A 91 9.36 3.72 0.88
N GLU A 92 8.82 3.04 1.89
CA GLU A 92 8.66 1.58 1.89
C GLU A 92 7.62 1.09 0.87
N SER A 93 6.59 1.90 0.60
CA SER A 93 5.57 1.59 -0.42
C SER A 93 6.11 1.71 -1.84
N MET A 94 7.05 2.63 -2.11
CA MET A 94 7.65 2.78 -3.44
C MET A 94 8.66 1.67 -3.75
N THR A 95 9.49 1.26 -2.79
CA THR A 95 10.47 0.18 -3.00
C THR A 95 9.80 -1.18 -3.22
N SER A 96 8.81 -1.52 -2.39
CA SER A 96 8.06 -2.78 -2.51
C SER A 96 7.35 -2.92 -3.86
N ASN A 97 6.77 -1.85 -4.40
CA ASN A 97 6.13 -1.87 -5.70
C ASN A 97 7.10 -2.15 -6.86
N THR A 98 8.34 -1.63 -6.79
CA THR A 98 9.36 -1.87 -7.83
C THR A 98 9.87 -3.31 -7.81
N GLU A 99 10.13 -3.88 -6.63
CA GLU A 99 10.56 -5.27 -6.47
C GLU A 99 9.47 -6.25 -6.92
N ILE A 100 8.20 -5.98 -6.60
CA ILE A 100 7.05 -6.78 -7.06
C ILE A 100 6.92 -6.73 -8.59
N LEU A 101 7.14 -5.57 -9.21
CA LEU A 101 7.08 -5.43 -10.66
C LEU A 101 8.20 -6.21 -11.36
N GLU A 102 9.42 -6.17 -10.80
CA GLU A 102 10.54 -6.96 -11.30
C GLU A 102 10.27 -8.46 -11.17
N MET A 103 9.81 -8.91 -10.00
CA MET A 103 9.43 -10.31 -9.78
C MET A 103 8.35 -10.77 -10.76
N LYS A 104 7.32 -9.95 -10.99
CA LYS A 104 6.24 -10.25 -11.95
C LYS A 104 6.76 -10.38 -13.38
N THR A 105 7.71 -9.53 -13.76
CA THR A 105 8.36 -9.59 -15.09
C THR A 105 9.19 -10.87 -15.25
N ARG A 106 9.94 -11.23 -14.21
CA ARG A 106 10.73 -12.48 -14.18
C ARG A 106 9.85 -13.72 -14.23
N LEU A 107 8.74 -13.75 -13.49
CA LEU A 107 7.77 -14.85 -13.52
C LEU A 107 7.15 -15.03 -14.89
N LYS A 108 6.70 -13.94 -15.53
CA LYS A 108 6.16 -13.99 -16.89
C LYS A 108 7.18 -14.57 -17.89
N GLY A 109 8.45 -14.14 -17.80
CA GLY A 109 9.51 -14.69 -18.65
C GLY A 109 9.81 -16.17 -18.39
N LEU A 110 9.55 -16.68 -17.18
CA LEU A 110 9.66 -18.11 -16.88
C LEU A 110 8.47 -18.91 -17.44
N GLU A 111 7.26 -18.37 -17.34
CA GLU A 111 6.05 -18.96 -17.94
C GLU A 111 6.22 -19.15 -19.45
N GLU A 112 6.66 -18.11 -20.16
CA GLU A 112 6.93 -18.18 -21.61
C GLU A 112 7.99 -19.24 -21.96
N LYS A 113 9.04 -19.38 -21.15
CA LYS A 113 10.06 -20.42 -21.34
C LYS A 113 9.51 -21.83 -21.10
N LEU A 114 8.61 -21.98 -20.12
CA LEU A 114 7.99 -23.26 -19.80
C LEU A 114 7.08 -23.74 -20.93
N ASP A 115 6.34 -22.83 -21.56
CA ASP A 115 5.51 -23.13 -22.74
C ASP A 115 6.37 -23.66 -23.90
N ILE A 116 7.49 -22.98 -24.21
CA ILE A 116 8.44 -23.42 -25.24
C ILE A 116 9.00 -24.82 -24.94
N VAL A 117 9.39 -25.08 -23.70
CA VAL A 117 9.90 -26.39 -23.28
C VAL A 117 8.82 -27.47 -23.41
N THR A 118 7.58 -27.15 -23.07
CA THR A 118 6.44 -28.06 -23.17
C THR A 118 6.16 -28.44 -24.62
N ASP A 119 6.16 -27.46 -25.54
CA ASP A 119 6.00 -27.69 -26.97
C ASP A 119 7.13 -28.54 -27.56
N ALA A 120 8.38 -28.24 -27.18
CA ALA A 120 9.53 -29.03 -27.61
C ALA A 120 9.43 -30.48 -27.14
N LEU A 121 9.07 -30.71 -25.87
CA LEU A 121 8.86 -32.05 -25.33
C LEU A 121 7.74 -32.79 -26.06
N LEU A 122 6.64 -32.10 -26.38
CA LEU A 122 5.54 -32.68 -27.14
C LEU A 122 6.01 -33.17 -28.52
N VAL A 123 6.82 -32.37 -29.22
CA VAL A 123 7.41 -32.76 -30.52
C VAL A 123 8.32 -33.98 -30.36
N LEU A 124 9.23 -33.98 -29.38
CA LEU A 124 10.14 -35.10 -29.14
C LEU A 124 9.40 -36.40 -28.80
N VAL A 125 8.36 -36.32 -27.98
CA VAL A 125 7.54 -37.50 -27.62
C VAL A 125 6.81 -38.04 -28.85
N LYS A 126 6.22 -37.15 -29.66
CA LYS A 126 5.55 -37.54 -30.92
C LYS A 126 6.52 -38.14 -31.95
N SER A 127 7.71 -37.56 -32.11
CA SER A 127 8.71 -38.09 -33.05
C SER A 127 9.28 -39.43 -32.57
N LYS A 128 9.43 -39.63 -31.25
CA LYS A 128 9.94 -40.89 -30.67
C LYS A 128 8.94 -42.04 -30.77
N SER A 129 7.63 -41.78 -30.72
CA SER A 129 6.61 -42.81 -30.97
C SER A 129 6.50 -43.18 -32.46
N GLN A 130 6.74 -42.22 -33.37
CA GLN A 130 6.72 -42.46 -34.81
C GLN A 130 7.92 -43.29 -35.31
N PHE A 131 9.09 -43.20 -34.66
CA PHE A 131 10.28 -43.96 -35.04
C PHE A 131 10.31 -45.42 -34.52
N GLN A 132 9.39 -45.82 -33.64
CA GLN A 132 9.29 -47.21 -33.16
C GLN A 132 8.34 -48.10 -33.98
N VAL A 133 7.62 -47.55 -34.98
CA VAL A 133 6.69 -48.34 -35.82
C VAL A 133 7.39 -49.01 -37.01
N THR A 134 8.67 -48.74 -37.28
CA THR A 134 9.44 -49.42 -38.35
C THR A 134 10.86 -49.77 -37.92
N ALA A 135 11.01 -50.61 -36.89
CA ALA A 135 12.26 -51.34 -36.65
C ALA A 135 12.01 -52.59 -35.78
N SER A 136 11.14 -53.49 -36.24
CA SER A 136 11.08 -54.86 -35.73
C SER A 136 11.80 -55.79 -36.71
N ALA A 137 13.09 -56.06 -36.45
CA ALA A 137 13.70 -57.37 -36.73
C ALA A 137 15.10 -57.50 -36.13
N THR A 138 15.27 -58.56 -35.34
CA THR A 138 16.50 -59.36 -35.15
C THR A 138 17.41 -59.04 -33.96
N THR A 139 17.15 -59.81 -32.89
CA THR A 139 18.10 -60.68 -32.16
C THR A 139 19.32 -60.07 -31.48
N GLY A 140 19.37 -60.24 -30.15
CA GLY A 140 20.63 -60.30 -29.42
C GLY A 140 20.49 -60.04 -27.93
N ASN A 141 20.16 -61.08 -27.14
CA ASN A 141 20.27 -61.03 -25.68
C ASN A 141 21.73 -60.76 -25.29
N LYS A 142 22.03 -59.56 -24.79
CA LYS A 142 23.26 -59.27 -24.06
C LYS A 142 22.93 -58.84 -22.64
N LYS A 143 23.25 -59.75 -21.74
CA LYS A 143 23.24 -59.66 -20.28
C LYS A 143 24.01 -58.43 -19.83
N VAL A 144 23.33 -57.39 -19.35
CA VAL A 144 23.98 -56.25 -18.67
C VAL A 144 23.87 -56.49 -17.17
N LYS A 145 25.04 -56.60 -16.54
CA LYS A 145 25.23 -56.78 -15.10
C LYS A 145 24.86 -55.47 -14.40
N THR A 146 23.93 -55.53 -13.45
CA THR A 146 23.57 -54.41 -12.58
C THR A 146 24.58 -54.33 -11.44
N ASP A 147 25.44 -53.32 -11.43
CA ASP A 147 26.15 -52.92 -10.22
C ASP A 147 25.37 -51.79 -9.55
N LEU A 148 24.66 -52.20 -8.50
CA LEU A 148 23.90 -51.39 -7.55
C LEU A 148 24.89 -50.72 -6.60
N HIS A 149 25.08 -49.41 -6.71
CA HIS A 149 25.67 -48.62 -5.63
C HIS A 149 24.63 -47.59 -5.16
N GLN A 150 24.08 -47.87 -3.99
CA GLN A 150 23.27 -47.00 -3.15
C GLN A 150 24.12 -45.95 -2.43
N SER A 151 23.41 -44.98 -1.82
CA SER A 151 23.81 -43.92 -0.86
C SER A 151 24.14 -42.57 -1.52
N SER A 152 23.69 -41.42 -1.02
CA SER A 152 22.99 -41.01 0.23
C SER A 152 22.45 -39.58 -0.03
N SER A 153 21.18 -39.29 0.21
CA SER A 153 20.62 -38.67 1.43
C SER A 153 21.08 -37.22 1.71
N ILE A 154 20.13 -36.29 1.46
CA ILE A 154 19.72 -35.11 2.26
C ILE A 154 20.84 -34.25 2.89
N ASN A 155 21.02 -33.04 2.34
CA ASN A 155 21.62 -31.92 3.07
C ASN A 155 20.50 -31.14 3.78
N SER A 156 20.54 -31.17 5.11
CA SER A 156 19.76 -30.32 5.99
C SER A 156 20.51 -29.02 6.26
N ASP A 157 19.79 -27.90 6.15
CA ASP A 157 20.20 -26.58 6.60
C ASP A 157 20.49 -26.59 8.11
N GLN A 158 21.55 -25.88 8.54
CA GLN A 158 21.61 -25.37 9.91
C GLN A 158 22.30 -24.00 9.97
N GLU A 159 21.58 -23.11 10.66
CA GLU A 159 21.74 -21.67 10.79
C GLU A 159 23.10 -21.18 11.30
N ASN A 160 23.43 -19.97 10.83
CA ASN A 160 24.43 -19.07 11.38
C ASN A 160 23.98 -18.50 12.74
N GLY A 161 24.74 -18.79 13.79
CA GLY A 161 24.64 -18.11 15.09
C GLY A 161 25.99 -17.49 15.48
N ILE A 162 26.34 -16.33 14.90
CA ILE A 162 27.49 -15.55 15.36
C ILE A 162 27.05 -14.72 16.56
N LEU A 163 27.44 -15.18 17.75
CA LEU A 163 27.44 -14.38 18.97
C LEU A 163 28.50 -13.27 18.84
N ARG A 164 28.07 -12.00 18.87
CA ARG A 164 28.96 -10.88 19.17
C ARG A 164 28.42 -10.05 20.32
N THR A 165 29.35 -9.79 21.22
CA THR A 165 29.35 -9.15 22.53
C THR A 165 29.04 -7.65 22.51
N GLY A 166 28.48 -7.14 23.61
CA GLY A 166 28.53 -5.73 23.99
C GLY A 166 28.12 -5.55 25.44
N ILE A 167 29.11 -5.31 26.31
CA ILE A 167 28.98 -4.66 27.62
C ILE A 167 29.05 -3.15 27.36
#